data_AF-A0A2N7QR79-F1
#
_entry.id   AF-A0A2N7QR79-F1
#
_cell.length_a   1.000
_cell.length_b   1.000
_cell.length_c   1.000
_cell.angle_alpha   90.00
_cell.angle_beta   90.00
_cell.angle_gamma   90.00
#
_symmetry.space_group_name_H-M   'P 1'
#
loop_
_entity.id
_entity.type
_entity.pdbx_description
1 polymer ?
#
loop_
_entity_poly.entity_id
_entity_poly.type
_entity_poly.pdbx_seq_one_letter_code
_entity_poly.pdbx_strand_id
1 'polypeptide(L)'
;MTATVYSPSDFQGAMWALMPRGRAWSREPGSVQDQTIACFAPSYARNTQAAINLLADAFPSTALDLIPEWQETLGLPDPCAGPAPTLIQQRLQIVARLTATGGQSVPYFIGFAAALGYQVTITQYAPFRCGQSRAGQQLGGTDWFFTWAINAPLNTITKFLAGQATAGEALGSWGNAVLQCELQAAAPAHTVLQFHYS
;
A
#
# COMPACT_ATOMS: atom_id res chain seq x y z
N MET A 1 4.99 8.36 19.43
CA MET A 1 5.83 9.55 19.70
C MET A 1 5.40 10.63 18.73
N THR A 2 5.02 11.82 19.21
CA THR A 2 4.72 12.97 18.33
C THR A 2 6.03 13.73 18.09
N ALA A 3 6.49 13.78 16.84
CA ALA A 3 7.64 14.61 16.49
C ALA A 3 7.29 16.09 16.65
N THR A 4 8.21 16.89 17.16
CA THR A 4 8.04 18.34 17.30
C THR A 4 8.06 19.01 15.93
N VAL A 5 7.02 19.78 15.61
CA VAL A 5 6.93 20.56 14.37
C VAL A 5 7.39 21.99 14.66
N TYR A 6 8.39 22.46 13.92
CA TYR A 6 8.96 23.81 14.07
C TYR A 6 8.46 24.74 12.96
N SER A 7 8.15 25.98 13.34
CA SER A 7 7.71 27.02 12.41
C SER A 7 8.90 27.68 11.70
N PRO A 8 8.68 28.35 10.55
CA PRO A 8 9.74 29.15 9.91
C PRO A 8 10.36 30.21 10.83
N SER A 9 9.58 30.81 11.74
CA SER A 9 10.09 31.77 12.73
C SER A 9 11.03 31.12 13.74
N ASP A 10 10.80 29.88 14.14
CA ASP A 10 11.70 29.15 15.05
C ASP A 10 13.05 28.92 14.37
N PHE A 11 13.04 28.55 13.09
CA PHE A 11 14.25 28.41 12.29
C PHE A 11 14.98 29.74 12.08
N GLN A 12 14.27 30.83 11.80
CA GLN A 12 14.87 32.17 11.70
C GLN A 12 15.54 32.57 13.03
N GLY A 13 14.88 32.33 14.17
CA GLY A 13 15.44 32.57 15.49
C GLY A 13 16.72 31.76 15.74
N ALA A 14 16.72 30.47 15.39
CA ALA A 14 17.89 29.61 15.49
C ALA A 14 19.05 30.07 14.59
N MET A 15 18.76 30.48 13.35
CA MET A 15 19.79 31.03 12.44
C MET A 15 20.40 32.31 12.99
N TRP A 16 19.58 33.22 13.54
CA TRP A 16 20.06 34.42 14.21
C TRP A 16 20.91 34.14 15.46
N ALA A 17 20.64 33.04 16.16
CA ALA A 17 21.46 32.60 17.28
C ALA A 17 22.85 32.10 16.84
N LEU A 18 22.94 31.50 15.65
CA LEU A 18 24.19 30.99 15.06
C LEU A 18 24.99 32.07 14.31
N MET A 19 24.39 33.21 13.97
CA MET A 19 25.09 34.33 13.33
C MET A 19 26.12 34.97 14.26
N PRO A 20 27.28 35.42 13.74
CA PRO A 20 28.25 36.17 14.52
C PRO A 20 27.66 37.45 15.13
N ARG A 21 28.28 37.94 16.19
CA ARG A 21 27.90 39.21 16.84
C ARG A 21 28.76 40.35 16.31
N GLY A 22 28.24 41.58 16.35
CA GLY A 22 28.98 42.80 16.03
C GLY A 22 28.25 43.72 15.04
N ARG A 23 28.80 44.91 14.80
CA ARG A 23 28.18 45.96 13.98
C ARG A 23 27.95 45.58 12.51
N ALA A 24 28.76 44.64 11.99
CA ALA A 24 28.59 44.12 10.63
C ALA A 24 27.34 43.23 10.48
N TRP A 25 26.80 42.71 11.58
CA TRP A 25 25.67 41.78 11.61
C TRP A 25 24.47 42.46 12.28
N SER A 26 23.85 43.40 11.56
CA SER A 26 22.69 44.15 12.08
C SER A 26 21.53 43.20 12.37
N ARG A 27 21.04 43.21 13.61
CA ARG A 27 19.87 42.42 14.06
C ARG A 27 18.56 43.19 14.03
N GLU A 28 18.56 44.34 13.34
CA GLU A 28 17.37 45.16 13.21
C GLU A 28 16.32 44.42 12.35
N PRO A 29 15.07 44.31 12.83
CA PRO A 29 13.99 43.70 12.06
C PRO A 29 13.82 44.39 10.70
N GLY A 30 13.71 43.60 9.63
CA GLY A 30 13.55 44.14 8.28
C GLY A 30 14.84 44.64 7.61
N SER A 31 16.00 44.53 8.25
CA SER A 31 17.29 44.71 7.58
C SER A 31 17.48 43.69 6.44
N VAL A 32 18.36 43.98 5.47
CA VAL A 32 18.67 43.05 4.36
C VAL A 32 19.09 41.68 4.90
N GLN A 33 19.82 41.66 6.01
CA GLN A 33 20.29 40.44 6.63
C GLN A 33 19.16 39.62 7.25
N ASP A 34 18.23 40.29 7.96
CA ASP A 34 17.02 39.66 8.50
C ASP A 34 16.14 39.08 7.40
N GLN A 35 15.91 39.84 6.32
CA GLN A 35 15.14 39.38 5.17
C GLN A 35 15.79 38.18 4.48
N THR A 36 17.13 38.19 4.37
CA THR A 36 17.88 37.07 3.78
C THR A 36 17.72 35.81 4.63
N ILE A 37 17.87 35.90 5.95
CA ILE A 37 17.67 34.76 6.87
C ILE A 37 16.21 34.27 6.83
N ALA A 38 15.25 35.20 6.87
CA ALA A 38 13.83 34.91 6.77
C ALA A 38 13.47 34.19 5.46
N CYS A 39 14.16 34.50 4.36
CA CYS A 39 13.99 33.82 3.07
C CYS A 39 14.42 32.35 3.13
N PHE A 40 15.51 32.03 3.84
CA PHE A 40 16.00 30.66 3.97
C PHE A 40 15.18 29.82 4.96
N ALA A 41 14.64 30.43 6.02
CA ALA A 41 13.99 29.70 7.11
C ALA A 41 12.84 28.76 6.66
N PRO A 42 11.94 29.13 5.73
CA PRO A 42 10.91 28.22 5.20
C PRO A 42 11.48 26.95 4.54
N SER A 43 12.67 27.01 3.93
CA SER A 43 13.29 25.83 3.31
C SER A 43 13.71 24.79 4.35
N TYR A 44 14.21 25.24 5.50
CA TYR A 44 14.53 24.34 6.62
C TYR A 44 13.28 23.78 7.31
N ALA A 45 12.21 24.57 7.39
CA ALA A 45 10.91 24.07 7.84
C ALA A 45 10.38 22.96 6.93
N ARG A 46 10.40 23.16 5.60
CA ARG A 46 10.02 22.12 4.63
C ARG A 46 10.91 20.87 4.70
N ASN A 47 12.22 21.05 4.81
CA ASN A 47 13.16 19.92 4.92
C ASN A 47 12.90 19.10 6.21
N THR A 48 12.73 19.79 7.34
CA THR A 48 12.41 19.11 8.61
C THR A 48 11.07 18.40 8.55
N GLN A 49 10.05 19.01 7.92
CA GLN A 49 8.76 18.37 7.71
C GLN A 49 8.87 17.11 6.83
N ALA A 50 9.62 17.18 5.74
CA ALA A 50 9.88 16.02 4.88
C ALA A 50 10.59 14.90 5.67
N ALA A 51 11.60 15.24 6.47
CA ALA A 51 12.30 14.27 7.33
C ALA A 51 11.37 13.62 8.38
N ILE A 52 10.42 14.37 8.93
CA ILE A 52 9.40 13.82 9.85
C ILE A 52 8.44 12.90 9.08
N ASN A 53 8.01 13.28 7.88
CA ASN A 53 7.14 12.45 7.05
C ASN A 53 7.78 11.10 6.71
N LEU A 54 9.10 11.06 6.51
CA LEU A 54 9.83 9.79 6.31
C LEU A 54 9.64 8.78 7.46
N LEU A 55 9.42 9.25 8.70
CA LEU A 55 9.11 8.35 9.83
C LEU A 55 7.74 7.69 9.69
N ALA A 56 6.76 8.40 9.12
CA ALA A 56 5.47 7.82 8.78
C ALA A 56 5.58 6.89 7.57
N ASP A 57 6.44 7.24 6.61
CA ASP A 57 6.66 6.45 5.40
C ASP A 57 7.46 5.16 5.63
N ALA A 58 8.19 5.08 6.75
CA ALA A 58 8.80 3.85 7.22
C ALA A 58 7.77 2.74 7.51
N PHE A 59 6.48 3.06 7.64
CA PHE A 59 5.42 2.08 7.70
C PHE A 59 4.70 1.98 6.35
N PRO A 60 4.67 0.80 5.70
CA PRO A 60 4.20 0.66 4.32
C PRO A 60 2.71 1.00 4.14
N SER A 61 1.90 0.85 5.18
CA SER A 61 0.48 1.22 5.17
C SER A 61 0.25 2.73 5.05
N THR A 62 1.24 3.55 5.42
CA THR A 62 1.16 5.01 5.45
C THR A 62 2.13 5.69 4.49
N ALA A 63 3.02 4.92 3.84
CA ALA A 63 4.04 5.42 2.93
C ALA A 63 3.49 6.26 1.77
N LEU A 64 4.05 7.44 1.54
CA LEU A 64 3.79 8.28 0.37
C LEU A 64 5.03 8.35 -0.52
N ASP A 65 6.11 8.91 0.02
CA ASP A 65 7.34 9.20 -0.73
C ASP A 65 8.17 7.93 -0.92
N LEU A 66 8.19 7.04 0.08
CA LEU A 66 8.99 5.79 0.06
C LEU A 66 8.33 4.59 -0.66
N ILE A 67 7.24 4.82 -1.40
CA ILE A 67 6.57 3.73 -2.13
C ILE A 67 7.48 3.05 -3.15
N PRO A 68 8.27 3.77 -3.98
CA PRO A 68 9.18 3.14 -4.93
C PRO A 68 10.20 2.21 -4.24
N GLU A 69 10.78 2.63 -3.12
CA GLU A 69 11.75 1.86 -2.35
C GLU A 69 11.13 0.60 -1.75
N TRP A 70 9.90 0.70 -1.24
CA TRP A 70 9.13 -0.45 -0.78
C TRP A 70 8.83 -1.44 -1.91
N GLN A 71 8.49 -0.92 -3.09
CA GLN A 71 8.23 -1.75 -4.27
C GLN A 71 9.49 -2.50 -4.68
N GLU A 72 10.62 -1.81 -4.84
CA GLU A 72 11.90 -2.43 -5.19
C GLU A 72 12.32 -3.51 -4.17
N THR A 73 12.16 -3.24 -2.87
CA THR A 73 12.48 -4.17 -1.78
C THR A 73 11.66 -5.47 -1.88
N LEU A 74 10.42 -5.37 -2.34
CA LEU A 74 9.49 -6.50 -2.47
C LEU A 74 9.44 -7.10 -3.88
N GLY A 75 10.27 -6.62 -4.82
CA GLY A 75 10.27 -7.07 -6.21
C GLY A 75 9.02 -6.65 -7.00
N LEU A 76 8.37 -5.56 -6.58
CA LEU A 76 7.30 -4.87 -7.30
C LEU A 76 7.93 -3.78 -8.20
N PRO A 77 7.29 -3.33 -9.29
CA PRO A 77 5.93 -3.65 -9.74
C PRO A 77 5.81 -5.04 -10.37
N ASP A 78 4.88 -5.83 -9.85
CA ASP A 78 4.50 -7.13 -10.42
C ASP A 78 3.75 -6.89 -11.75
N PRO A 79 3.95 -7.69 -12.82
CA PRO A 79 3.05 -7.70 -13.98
C PRO A 79 1.55 -7.73 -13.63
N CYS A 80 1.20 -8.22 -12.43
CA CYS A 80 -0.15 -8.20 -11.88
C CYS A 80 -0.75 -6.81 -11.58
N ALA A 81 0.05 -5.77 -11.33
CA ALA A 81 -0.42 -4.47 -10.82
C ALA A 81 -1.15 -3.60 -11.87
N GLY A 82 -1.06 -3.96 -13.15
CA GLY A 82 -1.63 -3.17 -14.25
C GLY A 82 -0.89 -1.84 -14.51
N PRO A 83 -1.30 -1.06 -15.53
CA PRO A 83 -0.51 0.07 -16.03
C PRO A 83 -0.53 1.33 -15.13
N ALA A 84 -1.40 1.43 -14.12
CA ALA A 84 -1.46 2.58 -13.21
C ALA A 84 -2.31 2.28 -11.95
N PRO A 85 -1.81 1.51 -10.96
CA PRO A 85 -2.53 1.29 -9.71
C PRO A 85 -2.65 2.58 -8.90
N THR A 86 -3.79 2.78 -8.22
CA THR A 86 -3.97 3.90 -7.28
C THR A 86 -3.01 3.78 -6.09
N LEU A 87 -2.66 4.88 -5.44
CA LEU A 87 -1.81 4.93 -4.25
C LEU A 87 -2.27 3.96 -3.15
N ILE A 88 -3.58 3.90 -2.91
CA ILE A 88 -4.19 2.99 -1.95
C ILE A 88 -3.91 1.54 -2.34
N GLN A 89 -4.11 1.18 -3.61
CA GLN A 89 -3.82 -0.17 -4.10
C GLN A 89 -2.34 -0.52 -4.00
N GLN A 90 -1.45 0.41 -4.33
CA GLN A 90 0.00 0.20 -4.21
C GLN A 90 0.39 -0.13 -2.76
N ARG A 91 -0.12 0.64 -1.78
CA ARG A 91 0.11 0.37 -0.36
C ARG A 91 -0.43 -0.98 0.07
N LEU A 92 -1.65 -1.34 -0.33
CA LEU A 92 -2.25 -2.63 -0.02
C LEU A 92 -1.43 -3.79 -0.60
N GLN A 93 -0.92 -3.64 -1.83
CA GLN A 93 -0.06 -4.64 -2.46
C GLN A 93 1.27 -4.80 -1.73
N ILE A 94 1.92 -3.69 -1.36
CA ILE A 94 3.15 -3.69 -0.55
C ILE A 94 2.90 -4.39 0.79
N VAL A 95 1.84 -4.02 1.51
CA VAL A 95 1.49 -4.61 2.81
C VAL A 95 1.18 -6.11 2.66
N ALA A 96 0.41 -6.50 1.65
CA ALA A 96 0.07 -7.89 1.39
C ALA A 96 1.32 -8.73 1.09
N ARG A 97 2.25 -8.23 0.26
CA ARG A 97 3.51 -8.93 -0.04
C ARG A 97 4.46 -8.97 1.14
N LEU A 98 4.58 -7.88 1.90
CA LEU A 98 5.44 -7.82 3.09
C LEU A 98 4.95 -8.77 4.20
N THR A 99 3.63 -8.89 4.36
CA THR A 99 3.02 -9.73 5.42
C THR A 99 2.74 -11.16 4.96
N ALA A 100 2.95 -11.49 3.69
CA ALA A 100 2.77 -12.84 3.17
C ALA A 100 3.85 -13.79 3.73
N THR A 101 3.49 -14.54 4.76
CA THR A 101 4.37 -15.55 5.38
C THR A 101 4.52 -16.83 4.55
N GLY A 102 3.73 -16.97 3.47
CA GLY A 102 3.54 -18.24 2.78
C GLY A 102 2.58 -19.15 3.54
N GLY A 103 1.81 -19.93 2.79
CA GLY A 103 0.83 -20.87 3.34
C GLY A 103 0.01 -21.54 2.24
N GLN A 104 -0.59 -22.69 2.55
CA GLN A 104 -1.46 -23.44 1.63
C GLN A 104 -2.83 -23.74 2.26
N SER A 105 -3.22 -22.98 3.29
CA SER A 105 -4.50 -23.15 3.98
C SER A 105 -5.53 -22.15 3.48
N VAL A 106 -6.82 -22.50 3.60
CA VAL A 106 -7.93 -21.61 3.25
C VAL A 106 -7.87 -20.28 4.02
N PRO A 107 -7.65 -20.26 5.36
CA PRO A 107 -7.52 -19.01 6.09
C PRO A 107 -6.37 -18.12 5.59
N TYR A 108 -5.26 -18.72 5.16
CA TYR A 108 -4.13 -17.97 4.60
C TYR A 108 -4.52 -17.21 3.33
N PHE A 109 -5.13 -17.88 2.35
CA PHE A 109 -5.52 -17.24 1.09
C PHE A 109 -6.63 -16.21 1.27
N ILE A 110 -7.57 -16.44 2.20
CA ILE A 110 -8.58 -15.43 2.56
C ILE A 110 -7.90 -14.20 3.18
N GLY A 111 -6.95 -14.40 4.10
CA GLY A 111 -6.19 -13.31 4.72
C GLY A 111 -5.35 -12.53 3.71
N PHE A 112 -4.71 -13.23 2.77
CA PHE A 112 -3.92 -12.61 1.70
C PHE A 112 -4.79 -11.78 0.76
N ALA A 113 -5.94 -12.30 0.33
CA ALA A 113 -6.91 -11.54 -0.46
C ALA A 113 -7.44 -10.31 0.31
N ALA A 114 -7.71 -10.45 1.60
CA ALA A 114 -8.15 -9.35 2.45
C ALA A 114 -7.08 -8.26 2.59
N ALA A 115 -5.79 -8.62 2.69
CA ALA A 115 -4.68 -7.68 2.71
C ALA A 115 -4.57 -6.88 1.39
N LEU A 116 -4.92 -7.50 0.25
CA LEU A 116 -5.05 -6.84 -1.05
C LEU A 116 -6.33 -5.99 -1.18
N GLY A 117 -7.21 -6.00 -0.18
CA GLY A 117 -8.48 -5.25 -0.18
C GLY A 117 -9.68 -6.00 -0.76
N TYR A 118 -9.58 -7.31 -0.98
CA TYR A 118 -10.64 -8.13 -1.54
C TYR A 118 -11.28 -9.04 -0.49
N GLN A 119 -12.61 -9.06 -0.46
CA GLN A 119 -13.38 -9.99 0.36
C GLN A 119 -13.76 -11.21 -0.48
N VAL A 120 -13.25 -12.38 -0.11
CA VAL A 120 -13.43 -13.62 -0.86
C VAL A 120 -13.79 -14.78 0.04
N THR A 121 -14.41 -15.79 -0.54
CA THR A 121 -14.57 -17.11 0.09
C THR A 121 -13.91 -18.18 -0.79
N ILE A 122 -13.56 -19.32 -0.21
CA ILE A 122 -12.92 -20.40 -0.95
C ILE A 122 -13.77 -21.66 -0.87
N THR A 123 -14.01 -22.28 -2.02
CA THR A 123 -14.66 -23.58 -2.15
C THR A 123 -13.60 -24.62 -2.49
N GLN A 124 -13.49 -25.67 -1.68
CA GLN A 124 -12.66 -26.84 -2.01
C GLN A 124 -13.51 -27.89 -2.68
N TYR A 125 -12.95 -28.54 -3.71
CA TYR A 125 -13.62 -29.62 -4.42
C TYR A 125 -13.14 -30.98 -3.96
N ALA A 126 -13.93 -32.00 -4.27
CA ALA A 126 -13.60 -33.40 -4.07
C ALA A 126 -14.23 -34.22 -5.21
N PRO A 127 -13.61 -35.34 -5.63
CA PRO A 127 -14.20 -36.21 -6.64
C PRO A 127 -15.53 -36.78 -6.18
N PHE A 128 -16.45 -36.96 -7.13
CA PHE A 128 -17.69 -37.64 -6.85
C PHE A 128 -17.44 -39.14 -6.70
N ARG A 129 -17.93 -39.74 -5.62
CA ARG A 129 -17.80 -41.18 -5.34
C ARG A 129 -19.16 -41.79 -5.11
N CYS A 130 -19.56 -42.70 -6.01
CA CYS A 130 -20.79 -43.48 -5.86
C CYS A 130 -20.78 -44.22 -4.50
N GLY A 131 -21.83 -44.03 -3.71
CA GLY A 131 -21.96 -44.60 -2.36
C GLY A 131 -21.41 -43.73 -1.22
N GLN A 132 -20.64 -42.67 -1.50
CA GLN A 132 -20.22 -41.66 -0.50
C GLN A 132 -20.87 -40.29 -0.77
N SER A 133 -20.91 -39.89 -2.04
CA SER A 133 -21.49 -38.63 -2.50
C SER A 133 -23.02 -38.74 -2.66
N ARG A 134 -23.70 -37.59 -2.61
CA ARG A 134 -25.17 -37.46 -2.68
C ARG A 134 -25.62 -36.83 -3.99
N ALA A 135 -26.84 -37.15 -4.42
CA ALA A 135 -27.48 -36.49 -5.56
C ALA A 135 -27.55 -34.96 -5.33
N GLY A 136 -27.22 -34.18 -6.35
CA GLY A 136 -27.11 -32.71 -6.28
C GLY A 136 -25.71 -32.18 -5.93
N GLN A 137 -24.77 -33.04 -5.52
CA GLN A 137 -23.35 -32.67 -5.44
C GLN A 137 -22.72 -32.61 -6.84
N GLN A 138 -21.66 -31.82 -6.97
CA GLN A 138 -20.96 -31.68 -8.24
C GLN A 138 -20.29 -33.01 -8.67
N LEU A 139 -20.35 -33.30 -9.97
CA LEU A 139 -19.77 -34.50 -10.58
C LEU A 139 -18.31 -34.22 -10.97
N GLY A 140 -17.39 -34.42 -10.03
CA GLY A 140 -15.96 -34.21 -10.22
C GLY A 140 -15.15 -35.48 -10.46
N GLY A 141 -14.13 -35.40 -11.32
CA GLY A 141 -13.11 -36.44 -11.51
C GLY A 141 -11.99 -36.37 -10.46
N THR A 142 -10.94 -37.18 -10.61
CA THR A 142 -9.82 -37.25 -9.65
C THR A 142 -9.07 -35.93 -9.48
N ASP A 143 -9.02 -35.09 -10.51
CA ASP A 143 -8.29 -33.82 -10.47
C ASP A 143 -8.88 -32.85 -9.43
N TRP A 144 -10.16 -33.05 -9.07
CA TRP A 144 -10.85 -32.24 -8.07
C TRP A 144 -10.26 -32.34 -6.67
N PHE A 145 -9.38 -33.32 -6.41
CA PHE A 145 -8.57 -33.32 -5.18
C PHE A 145 -7.66 -32.11 -5.06
N PHE A 146 -7.23 -31.54 -6.18
CA PHE A 146 -6.33 -30.39 -6.23
C PHE A 146 -7.01 -29.13 -6.75
N THR A 147 -8.32 -29.18 -7.00
CA THR A 147 -9.09 -28.05 -7.52
C THR A 147 -9.77 -27.30 -6.39
N TRP A 148 -9.66 -25.97 -6.43
CA TRP A 148 -10.33 -25.08 -5.50
C TRP A 148 -10.72 -23.80 -6.23
N ALA A 149 -11.81 -23.18 -5.79
CA ALA A 149 -12.32 -21.94 -6.37
C ALA A 149 -12.31 -20.80 -5.36
N ILE A 150 -11.94 -19.62 -5.82
CA ILE A 150 -12.15 -18.36 -5.11
C ILE A 150 -13.48 -17.78 -5.60
N ASN A 151 -14.39 -17.53 -4.68
CA ASN A 151 -15.62 -16.80 -4.96
C ASN A 151 -15.44 -15.35 -4.52
N ALA A 152 -15.57 -14.43 -5.47
CA ALA A 152 -15.42 -13.00 -5.29
C ALA A 152 -16.60 -12.26 -5.94
N PRO A 153 -16.94 -11.04 -5.48
CA PRO A 153 -17.95 -10.22 -6.12
C PRO A 153 -17.57 -9.92 -7.58
N LEU A 154 -18.57 -9.81 -8.47
CA LEU A 154 -18.34 -9.52 -9.89
C LEU A 154 -17.40 -8.34 -10.15
N ASN A 155 -17.58 -7.26 -9.39
CA ASN A 155 -16.70 -6.10 -9.41
C ASN A 155 -16.39 -5.64 -7.99
N THR A 156 -15.12 -5.68 -7.61
CA THR A 156 -14.66 -5.01 -6.38
C THR A 156 -14.45 -3.53 -6.67
N ILE A 157 -15.10 -2.67 -5.89
CA ILE A 157 -15.00 -1.21 -6.04
C ILE A 157 -14.06 -0.69 -4.97
N THR A 158 -12.93 -0.11 -5.39
CA THR A 158 -12.10 0.70 -4.51
C THR A 158 -12.46 2.16 -4.75
N LYS A 159 -12.76 2.90 -3.69
CA LYS A 159 -13.18 4.30 -3.77
C LYS A 159 -12.03 5.21 -3.39
N PHE A 160 -12.00 6.40 -3.96
CA PHE A 160 -11.12 7.47 -3.52
C PHE A 160 -11.48 7.89 -2.10
N LEU A 161 -10.48 7.96 -1.22
CA LEU A 161 -10.61 8.38 0.17
C LEU A 161 -9.75 9.62 0.42
N ALA A 162 -10.40 10.71 0.84
CA ALA A 162 -9.71 11.95 1.17
C ALA A 162 -8.70 11.72 2.31
N GLY A 163 -7.46 12.17 2.11
CA GLY A 163 -6.36 11.96 3.06
C GLY A 163 -5.61 10.63 2.90
N GLN A 164 -6.07 9.72 2.03
CA GLN A 164 -5.33 8.50 1.68
C GLN A 164 -4.98 8.41 0.20
N ALA A 165 -5.78 9.06 -0.67
CA ALA A 165 -5.55 9.17 -2.10
C ALA A 165 -5.06 10.58 -2.47
N THR A 166 -4.40 10.70 -3.63
CA THR A 166 -3.76 11.95 -4.07
C THR A 166 -4.55 12.62 -5.20
N ALA A 167 -4.47 13.94 -5.29
CA ALA A 167 -5.09 14.68 -6.40
C ALA A 167 -4.57 14.19 -7.75
N GLY A 168 -5.48 13.93 -8.69
CA GLY A 168 -5.17 13.37 -10.02
C GLY A 168 -5.47 11.88 -10.16
N GLU A 169 -5.78 11.18 -9.07
CA GLU A 169 -6.19 9.77 -9.11
C GLU A 169 -7.69 9.60 -9.46
N ALA A 170 -8.05 8.38 -9.88
CA ALA A 170 -9.44 8.03 -10.16
C ALA A 170 -10.30 8.06 -8.89
N LEU A 171 -11.52 8.58 -9.00
CA LEU A 171 -12.49 8.63 -7.89
C LEU A 171 -13.00 7.23 -7.46
N GLY A 172 -12.83 6.26 -8.34
CA GLY A 172 -12.99 4.84 -8.02
C GLY A 172 -12.29 4.00 -9.08
N SER A 173 -11.91 2.79 -8.70
CA SER A 173 -11.43 1.77 -9.62
C SER A 173 -12.19 0.46 -9.40
N TRP A 174 -12.34 -0.29 -10.49
CA TRP A 174 -13.14 -1.51 -10.55
C TRP A 174 -12.31 -2.65 -11.09
N GLY A 175 -12.54 -3.84 -10.56
CA GLY A 175 -12.08 -5.07 -11.16
C GLY A 175 -11.40 -6.01 -10.17
N ASN A 176 -11.09 -7.20 -10.65
CA ASN A 176 -10.49 -8.28 -9.89
C ASN A 176 -9.20 -8.81 -10.53
N ALA A 177 -8.61 -8.06 -11.47
CA ALA A 177 -7.42 -8.50 -12.22
C ALA A 177 -6.20 -8.71 -11.30
N VAL A 178 -5.95 -7.75 -10.39
CA VAL A 178 -4.87 -7.86 -9.40
C VAL A 178 -5.09 -9.07 -8.50
N LEU A 179 -6.31 -9.26 -8.00
CA LEU A 179 -6.68 -10.43 -7.19
C LEU A 179 -6.38 -11.75 -7.92
N GLN A 180 -6.79 -11.87 -9.19
CA GLN A 180 -6.57 -13.08 -9.98
C GLN A 180 -5.09 -13.38 -10.12
N CYS A 181 -4.33 -12.38 -10.55
CA CYS A 181 -2.92 -12.56 -10.88
C CYS A 181 -2.08 -12.87 -9.63
N GLU A 182 -2.30 -12.15 -8.52
CA GLU A 182 -1.59 -12.39 -7.26
C GLU A 182 -1.93 -13.77 -6.67
N LEU A 183 -3.20 -14.19 -6.69
CA LEU A 183 -3.58 -15.50 -6.18
C LEU A 183 -3.15 -16.64 -7.10
N GLN A 184 -3.11 -16.44 -8.42
CA GLN A 184 -2.52 -17.41 -9.34
C GLN A 184 -1.02 -17.57 -9.13
N ALA A 185 -0.29 -16.47 -8.88
CA ALA A 185 1.13 -16.52 -8.57
C ALA A 185 1.41 -17.20 -7.21
N ALA A 186 0.53 -17.00 -6.22
CA ALA A 186 0.66 -17.62 -4.90
C ALA A 186 0.15 -19.07 -4.83
N ALA A 187 -0.68 -19.50 -5.79
CA ALA A 187 -1.24 -20.84 -5.81
C ALA A 187 -0.14 -21.90 -5.99
N PRO A 188 -0.20 -23.03 -5.24
CA PRO A 188 0.74 -24.12 -5.45
C PRO A 188 0.63 -24.67 -6.87
N ALA A 189 1.76 -24.90 -7.52
CA ALA A 189 1.83 -25.31 -8.93
C ALA A 189 1.10 -26.61 -9.28
N HIS A 190 0.87 -27.48 -8.29
CA HIS A 190 0.15 -28.74 -8.46
C HIS A 190 -1.38 -28.61 -8.30
N THR A 191 -1.87 -27.42 -7.94
CA THR A 191 -3.30 -27.15 -7.73
C THR A 191 -3.91 -26.41 -8.91
N VAL A 192 -5.21 -26.60 -9.12
CA VAL A 192 -5.98 -25.90 -10.14
C VAL A 192 -6.86 -24.86 -9.47
N LEU A 193 -6.52 -23.59 -9.66
CA LEU A 193 -7.26 -22.47 -9.11
C LEU A 193 -8.32 -21.96 -10.10
N GLN A 194 -9.56 -21.91 -9.65
CA GLN A 194 -10.69 -21.36 -10.41
C GLN A 194 -11.18 -20.05 -9.77
N PHE A 195 -11.72 -19.15 -10.60
CA PHE A 195 -12.30 -17.88 -10.14
C PHE A 195 -13.78 -17.83 -10.48
N HIS A 196 -14.62 -17.67 -9.47
CA HIS A 196 -16.05 -17.51 -9.60
C HIS A 196 -16.45 -16.10 -9.23
N TYR A 197 -17.13 -15.44 -10.17
CA TYR A 197 -17.64 -14.09 -10.02
C TYR A 197 -19.15 -14.13 -9.95
N SER A 198 -19.69 -13.64 -8.84
CA SER A 198 -21.14 -13.57 -8.56
C SER A 198 -21.53 -12.25 -7.95
#